data_AF-A0A2D8D6A9-F1
#
_entry.id   AF-A0A2D8D6A9-F1
#
_cell.length_a   1.000
_cell.length_b   1.000
_cell.length_c   1.000
_cell.angle_alpha   90.00
_cell.angle_beta   90.00
_cell.angle_gamma   90.00
#
_symmetry.space_group_name_H-M   'P 1'
#
loop_
_entity.id
_entity.type
_entity.pdbx_description
1 polymer ?
#
loop_
_entity_poly.entity_id
_entity_poly.type
_entity_poly.pdbx_seq_one_letter_code
_entity_poly.pdbx_strand_id
1 'polypeptide(L)'
;MMKKTTVLAAFALAGAWANPAAAQEATGGERVNQVIVYGDQPCPEARDDSEIVVCVRQEDPYRVPQDLRESGAPQNEAWANRVAANADVGVTGVGSCSAVGQEGMTGCVVDMIDQAYAEKETADTVRFGDLIAEERARRLESIDADAAAEQARVEALEQEYEARAADQADTGNVIEPSDAEPIMGDQNQ
;
A
#
# COMPACT_ATOMS: atom_id res chain seq x y z
N MET A 1 7.37 51.98 -49.79
CA MET A 1 6.11 51.41 -49.26
C MET A 1 6.46 50.40 -48.19
N MET A 2 6.11 50.73 -46.93
CA MET A 2 6.51 50.03 -45.71
C MET A 2 6.01 48.59 -45.65
N LYS A 3 6.91 47.63 -45.37
CA LYS A 3 6.55 46.32 -44.82
C LYS A 3 6.82 46.37 -43.31
N LYS A 4 5.72 46.41 -42.54
CA LYS A 4 5.71 46.47 -41.09
C LYS A 4 6.27 45.17 -40.52
N THR A 5 7.31 45.26 -39.72
CA THR A 5 7.89 44.19 -38.91
C THR A 5 7.05 44.00 -37.66
N THR A 6 6.26 42.92 -37.61
CA THR A 6 5.56 42.50 -36.40
C THR A 6 6.49 41.59 -35.61
N VAL A 7 6.95 42.06 -34.47
CA VAL A 7 7.69 41.29 -33.46
C VAL A 7 6.71 40.28 -32.85
N LEU A 8 6.88 39.00 -33.17
CA LEU A 8 6.23 37.91 -32.42
C LEU A 8 7.02 37.71 -31.12
N ALA A 9 6.38 38.02 -30.00
CA ALA A 9 6.86 37.67 -28.67
C ALA A 9 6.93 36.14 -28.55
N ALA A 10 8.11 35.61 -28.30
CA ALA A 10 8.32 34.22 -27.93
C ALA A 10 7.75 33.99 -26.53
N PHE A 11 6.52 33.49 -26.46
CA PHE A 11 5.99 32.83 -25.26
C PHE A 11 6.77 31.52 -25.09
N ALA A 12 7.86 31.57 -24.33
CA ALA A 12 8.47 30.37 -23.77
C ALA A 12 7.54 29.83 -22.68
N LEU A 13 6.45 29.15 -23.08
CA LEU A 13 5.89 28.09 -22.25
C LEU A 13 6.93 26.98 -22.23
N ALA A 14 7.84 27.04 -21.27
CA ALA A 14 8.49 25.85 -20.76
C ALA A 14 7.39 24.98 -20.16
N GLY A 15 6.73 24.20 -21.01
CA GLY A 15 5.96 23.05 -20.59
C GLY A 15 6.93 22.16 -19.83
N ALA A 16 6.84 22.19 -18.50
CA ALA A 16 7.16 21.04 -17.69
C ALA A 16 6.19 19.95 -18.15
N TRP A 17 6.55 19.25 -19.22
CA TRP A 17 5.96 17.98 -19.55
C TRP A 17 6.23 17.11 -18.33
N ALA A 18 5.20 16.93 -17.50
CA ALA A 18 5.15 15.87 -16.52
C ALA A 18 5.43 14.59 -17.30
N ASN A 19 6.68 14.14 -17.23
CA ASN A 19 7.15 12.97 -17.92
C ASN A 19 6.59 11.78 -17.12
N PRO A 20 5.60 11.04 -17.63
CA PRO A 20 4.97 9.95 -16.87
C PRO A 20 5.98 8.84 -16.49
N ALA A 21 7.17 8.85 -17.10
CA ALA A 21 8.28 7.99 -16.75
C ALA A 21 8.78 8.18 -15.30
N ALA A 22 8.68 9.38 -14.72
CA ALA A 22 9.11 9.63 -13.34
C ALA A 22 8.09 9.16 -12.27
N ALA A 23 6.88 8.75 -12.69
CA ALA A 23 5.88 8.15 -11.79
C ALA A 23 6.07 6.64 -11.62
N GLN A 24 6.93 6.00 -12.43
CA GLN A 24 7.28 4.58 -12.30
C GLN A 24 8.47 4.34 -11.37
N GLU A 25 9.15 5.40 -10.93
CA GLU A 25 10.12 5.34 -9.84
C GLU A 25 9.35 5.35 -8.51
N ALA A 26 8.61 4.25 -8.29
CA ALA A 26 8.20 3.89 -6.95
C ALA A 26 9.45 3.88 -6.06
N THR A 27 9.32 4.51 -4.91
CA THR A 27 10.38 4.75 -3.94
C THR A 27 11.05 3.43 -3.55
N GLY A 28 12.32 3.25 -3.93
CA GLY A 28 13.08 2.00 -3.75
C GLY A 28 12.84 1.05 -4.91
N GLY A 29 13.92 0.53 -5.53
CA GLY A 29 13.88 -0.34 -6.72
C GLY A 29 13.26 -1.73 -6.51
N GLU A 30 12.16 -1.78 -5.76
CA GLU A 30 11.46 -2.98 -5.36
C GLU A 30 10.50 -3.41 -6.49
N ARG A 31 10.72 -4.62 -6.99
CA ARG A 31 9.96 -5.22 -8.09
C ARG A 31 8.85 -6.09 -7.50
N VAL A 32 7.60 -5.80 -7.84
CA VAL A 32 6.45 -6.61 -7.38
C VAL A 32 6.12 -7.68 -8.40
N ASN A 33 6.12 -8.94 -7.99
CA ASN A 33 5.77 -10.10 -8.79
C ASN A 33 4.50 -10.76 -8.23
N GLN A 34 3.42 -10.73 -9.00
CA GLN A 34 2.14 -11.32 -8.60
C GLN A 34 1.99 -12.72 -9.20
N VAL A 35 1.83 -13.73 -8.34
CA VAL A 35 1.74 -15.14 -8.75
C VAL A 35 0.45 -15.76 -8.22
N ILE A 36 -0.29 -16.44 -9.10
CA ILE A 36 -1.47 -17.21 -8.72
C ILE A 36 -1.04 -18.66 -8.45
N VAL A 37 -1.34 -19.13 -7.25
CA VAL A 37 -0.94 -20.46 -6.76
C VAL A 37 -2.18 -21.33 -6.56
N TYR A 38 -2.15 -22.58 -7.02
CA TYR A 38 -3.30 -23.49 -6.98
C TYR A 38 -3.18 -24.53 -5.86
N GLY A 39 -4.29 -24.82 -5.18
CA GLY A 39 -4.35 -25.85 -4.14
C GLY A 39 -3.36 -25.61 -3.00
N ASP A 40 -2.54 -26.64 -2.69
CA ASP A 40 -1.49 -26.61 -1.66
C ASP A 40 -0.08 -26.33 -2.20
N GLN A 41 0.04 -25.80 -3.41
CA GLN A 41 1.36 -25.45 -3.94
C GLN A 41 2.02 -24.36 -3.07
N PRO A 42 3.34 -24.46 -2.80
CA PRO A 42 4.06 -23.43 -2.07
C PRO A 42 4.20 -22.17 -2.92
N CYS A 43 4.19 -21.01 -2.25
CA CYS A 43 4.53 -19.74 -2.88
C CYS A 43 5.99 -19.74 -3.33
N PRO A 44 6.30 -19.28 -4.56
CA PRO A 44 7.69 -19.12 -4.96
C PRO A 44 8.38 -18.07 -4.10
N GLU A 45 9.61 -18.36 -3.70
CA GLU A 45 10.44 -17.42 -2.94
C GLU A 45 10.91 -16.25 -3.82
N ALA A 46 11.12 -15.09 -3.18
CA ALA A 46 11.70 -13.93 -3.83
C ALA A 46 13.12 -14.27 -4.33
N ARG A 47 13.46 -13.80 -5.54
CA ARG A 47 14.80 -14.06 -6.11
C ARG A 47 15.89 -13.19 -5.50
N ASP A 48 15.51 -12.02 -5.00
CA ASP A 48 16.38 -11.06 -4.33
C ASP A 48 15.61 -10.24 -3.29
N ASP A 49 16.33 -9.55 -2.42
CA ASP A 49 15.76 -8.73 -1.33
C ASP A 49 14.96 -7.51 -1.83
N SER A 50 15.03 -7.25 -3.15
CA SER A 50 14.26 -6.20 -3.82
C SER A 50 13.03 -6.75 -4.57
N GLU A 51 12.67 -8.03 -4.43
CA GLU A 51 11.49 -8.61 -5.08
C GLU A 51 10.40 -8.94 -4.05
N ILE A 52 9.24 -8.27 -4.14
CA ILE A 52 8.05 -8.64 -3.38
C ILE A 52 7.27 -9.65 -4.22
N VAL A 53 7.12 -10.88 -3.71
CA VAL A 53 6.22 -11.86 -4.31
C VAL A 53 4.88 -11.83 -3.58
N VAL A 54 3.82 -11.43 -4.29
CA VAL A 54 2.45 -11.47 -3.77
C VAL A 54 1.74 -12.69 -4.33
N CYS A 55 1.36 -13.61 -3.46
CA CYS A 55 0.63 -14.81 -3.83
C CYS A 55 -0.87 -14.65 -3.64
N VAL A 56 -1.64 -14.97 -4.66
CA VAL A 56 -3.08 -15.19 -4.55
C VAL A 56 -3.36 -16.69 -4.67
N ARG A 57 -4.05 -17.26 -3.68
CA ARG A 57 -4.37 -18.70 -3.65
C ARG A 57 -5.73 -18.99 -4.28
N GLN A 58 -5.76 -19.89 -5.25
CA GLN A 58 -6.98 -20.37 -5.89
C GLN A 58 -7.19 -21.86 -5.61
N GLU A 59 -8.44 -22.28 -5.40
CA GLU A 59 -8.80 -23.67 -5.10
C GLU A 59 -8.45 -24.65 -6.23
N ASP A 60 -8.90 -24.36 -7.46
CA ASP A 60 -8.75 -25.27 -8.62
C ASP A 60 -8.71 -24.44 -9.92
N PRO A 61 -7.78 -24.69 -10.85
CA PRO A 61 -7.69 -23.97 -12.14
C PRO A 61 -8.94 -24.09 -13.02
N TYR A 62 -9.76 -25.12 -12.85
CA TYR A 62 -10.98 -25.32 -13.66
C TYR A 62 -12.24 -24.75 -13.00
N ARG A 63 -12.14 -24.27 -11.76
CA ARG A 63 -13.24 -23.66 -11.03
C ARG A 63 -13.20 -22.14 -11.21
N VAL A 64 -14.35 -21.52 -11.44
CA VAL A 64 -14.46 -20.06 -11.49
C VAL A 64 -13.85 -19.44 -10.22
N PRO A 65 -12.94 -18.44 -10.33
CA PRO A 65 -12.37 -17.74 -9.19
C PRO A 65 -13.44 -17.25 -8.23
N GLN A 66 -13.20 -17.29 -6.91
CA GLN A 66 -14.17 -16.87 -5.88
C GLN A 66 -14.75 -15.48 -6.19
N ASP A 67 -13.88 -14.53 -6.54
CA ASP A 67 -14.23 -13.14 -6.86
C ASP A 67 -15.16 -13.02 -8.08
N LEU A 68 -15.20 -14.04 -8.95
CA LEU A 68 -16.05 -14.10 -10.14
C LEU A 68 -17.29 -14.99 -9.95
N ARG A 69 -17.46 -15.61 -8.78
CA ARG A 69 -18.67 -16.41 -8.47
C ARG A 69 -19.85 -15.50 -8.15
N GLU A 70 -19.57 -14.35 -7.55
CA GLU A 70 -20.56 -13.31 -7.31
C GLU A 70 -20.78 -12.52 -8.58
N SER A 71 -21.76 -12.96 -9.37
CA SER A 71 -22.21 -12.16 -10.52
C SER A 71 -23.20 -11.12 -10.00
N GLY A 72 -22.86 -9.83 -10.13
CA GLY A 72 -23.76 -8.70 -9.88
C GLY A 72 -24.88 -8.58 -10.93
N ALA A 73 -25.14 -9.64 -11.69
CA ALA A 73 -26.17 -9.65 -12.69
C ALA A 73 -27.56 -9.62 -12.01
N PRO A 74 -28.53 -8.84 -12.51
CA PRO A 74 -29.82 -8.63 -11.85
C PRO A 74 -30.63 -9.91 -11.55
N GLN A 75 -30.35 -11.00 -12.28
CA GLN A 75 -30.97 -12.31 -12.04
C GLN A 75 -30.56 -12.96 -10.71
N ASN A 76 -29.43 -12.55 -10.12
CA ASN A 76 -28.92 -13.11 -8.86
C ASN A 76 -29.44 -12.38 -7.62
N GLU A 77 -30.16 -11.26 -7.78
CA GLU A 77 -30.75 -10.57 -6.64
C GLU A 77 -31.89 -11.37 -6.01
N ALA A 78 -31.93 -11.37 -4.67
CA ALA A 78 -33.01 -11.98 -3.93
C ALA A 78 -34.36 -11.40 -4.38
N TRP A 79 -35.37 -12.27 -4.57
CA TRP A 79 -36.69 -11.86 -5.04
C TRP A 79 -37.31 -10.74 -4.19
N ALA A 80 -37.08 -10.78 -2.87
CA ALA A 80 -37.55 -9.74 -1.95
C ALA A 80 -36.98 -8.35 -2.29
N ASN A 81 -35.71 -8.25 -2.66
CA ASN A 81 -35.06 -7.00 -3.05
C ASN A 81 -35.65 -6.48 -4.36
N ARG A 82 -35.89 -7.38 -5.33
CA ARG A 82 -36.51 -7.03 -6.60
C ARG A 82 -37.95 -6.51 -6.43
N VAL A 83 -38.71 -7.08 -5.51
CA VAL A 83 -40.06 -6.60 -5.19
C VAL A 83 -40.01 -5.26 -4.47
N ALA A 84 -39.08 -5.08 -3.52
CA ALA A 84 -38.88 -3.80 -2.84
C ALA A 84 -38.52 -2.68 -3.83
N ALA A 85 -37.61 -2.94 -4.77
CA ALA A 85 -37.25 -1.98 -5.82
C ALA A 85 -38.42 -1.62 -6.75
N ASN A 86 -39.42 -2.49 -6.89
CA ASN A 86 -40.64 -2.17 -7.65
C ASN A 86 -41.59 -1.24 -6.90
N ALA A 87 -41.48 -1.10 -5.58
CA ALA A 87 -42.36 -0.24 -4.79
C ALA A 87 -42.16 1.26 -5.13
N ASP A 88 -40.97 1.63 -5.55
CA ASP A 88 -40.61 3.02 -5.87
C ASP A 88 -40.84 3.38 -7.34
N VAL A 89 -41.26 2.42 -8.17
CA VAL A 89 -41.58 2.66 -9.59
C VAL A 89 -42.76 3.61 -9.70
N GLY A 90 -42.50 4.82 -10.20
CA GLY A 90 -43.50 5.86 -10.41
C GLY A 90 -43.60 6.88 -9.28
N VAL A 91 -42.76 6.80 -8.25
CA VAL A 91 -42.62 7.88 -7.26
C VAL A 91 -41.98 9.09 -7.94
N THR A 92 -42.59 10.27 -7.77
CA THR A 92 -42.10 11.55 -8.33
C THR A 92 -42.02 12.61 -7.24
N GLY A 93 -40.93 13.38 -7.21
CA GLY A 93 -40.70 14.44 -6.22
C GLY A 93 -39.24 14.52 -5.78
N VAL A 94 -38.95 15.41 -4.82
CA VAL A 94 -37.62 15.56 -4.21
C VAL A 94 -37.21 14.23 -3.56
N GLY A 95 -36.02 13.73 -3.93
CA GLY A 95 -35.49 12.45 -3.41
C GLY A 95 -36.01 11.20 -4.14
N SER A 96 -36.81 11.35 -5.20
CA SER A 96 -37.16 10.24 -6.09
C SER A 96 -36.23 10.18 -7.29
N CYS A 97 -35.85 8.97 -7.72
CA CYS A 97 -35.00 8.73 -8.88
C CYS A 97 -35.70 8.95 -10.25
N SER A 98 -36.76 9.76 -10.29
CA SER A 98 -37.59 9.96 -11.48
C SER A 98 -37.13 11.14 -12.32
N ALA A 99 -37.08 10.96 -13.64
CA ALA A 99 -36.77 12.01 -14.61
C ALA A 99 -37.94 13.02 -14.84
N VAL A 100 -39.06 12.88 -14.13
CA VAL A 100 -40.28 13.66 -14.34
C VAL A 100 -40.51 14.63 -13.17
N GLY A 101 -40.59 15.94 -13.46
CA GLY A 101 -40.89 17.00 -12.50
C GLY A 101 -39.73 18.00 -12.30
N GLN A 102 -40.00 19.14 -11.64
CA GLN A 102 -39.04 20.24 -11.42
C GLN A 102 -37.80 19.81 -10.59
N GLU A 103 -37.91 18.70 -9.87
CA GLU A 103 -36.90 18.14 -8.97
C GLU A 103 -36.28 16.84 -9.54
N GLY A 104 -36.69 16.41 -10.74
CA GLY A 104 -36.25 15.15 -11.33
C GLY A 104 -34.81 15.16 -11.87
N MET A 105 -34.22 16.34 -12.07
CA MET A 105 -32.82 16.47 -12.49
C MET A 105 -31.83 16.14 -11.36
N THR A 106 -32.22 16.23 -10.10
CA THR A 106 -31.34 16.01 -8.94
C THR A 106 -31.63 14.70 -8.20
N GLY A 107 -32.67 13.98 -8.60
CA GLY A 107 -33.26 12.85 -7.87
C GLY A 107 -32.35 11.64 -7.62
N CYS A 108 -31.60 11.17 -8.62
CA CYS A 108 -30.69 10.02 -8.49
C CYS A 108 -29.25 10.39 -8.14
N VAL A 109 -28.94 11.67 -7.91
CA VAL A 109 -27.54 12.08 -7.76
C VAL A 109 -26.91 11.46 -6.52
N VAL A 110 -27.68 11.29 -5.43
CA VAL A 110 -27.19 10.64 -4.20
C VAL A 110 -26.91 9.15 -4.43
N ASP A 111 -27.84 8.42 -5.04
CA ASP A 111 -27.65 7.00 -5.35
C ASP A 111 -26.44 6.76 -6.28
N MET A 112 -26.25 7.65 -7.28
CA MET A 112 -25.07 7.61 -8.16
C MET A 112 -23.77 7.91 -7.41
N ILE A 113 -23.80 8.81 -6.42
CA ILE A 113 -22.66 9.10 -5.56
C ILE A 113 -22.32 7.88 -4.70
N ASP A 114 -23.32 7.28 -4.06
CA ASP A 114 -23.15 6.11 -3.19
C ASP A 114 -22.62 4.91 -3.98
N GLN A 115 -23.15 4.67 -5.18
CA GLN A 115 -22.63 3.64 -6.08
C GLN A 115 -21.17 3.92 -6.47
N ALA A 116 -20.82 5.16 -6.81
CA ALA A 116 -19.45 5.53 -7.16
C ALA A 116 -18.47 5.38 -5.97
N TYR A 117 -18.92 5.54 -4.73
CA TYR A 117 -18.10 5.26 -3.54
C TYR A 117 -17.98 3.76 -3.27
N ALA A 118 -19.07 3.00 -3.39
CA ALA A 118 -19.04 1.54 -3.24
C ALA A 118 -18.06 0.89 -4.25
N GLU A 119 -18.09 1.32 -5.51
CA GLU A 119 -17.16 0.84 -6.53
C GLU A 119 -15.70 1.16 -6.18
N LYS A 120 -15.43 2.35 -5.60
CA LYS A 120 -14.08 2.73 -5.14
C LYS A 120 -13.60 1.88 -3.98
N GLU A 121 -14.47 1.54 -3.03
CA GLU A 121 -14.10 0.66 -1.90
C GLU A 121 -13.72 -0.74 -2.38
N THR A 122 -14.41 -1.26 -3.40
CA THR A 122 -14.10 -2.56 -4.01
C THR A 122 -12.99 -2.53 -5.05
N ALA A 123 -12.48 -1.36 -5.40
CA ALA A 123 -11.49 -1.24 -6.46
C ALA A 123 -10.22 -2.02 -6.10
N ASP A 124 -9.71 -2.80 -7.06
CA ASP A 124 -8.50 -3.59 -6.94
C ASP A 124 -7.33 -2.81 -6.33
N THR A 125 -7.17 -1.53 -6.69
CA THR A 125 -6.10 -0.67 -6.17
C THR A 125 -6.17 -0.45 -4.66
N VAL A 126 -7.37 -0.43 -4.07
CA VAL A 126 -7.56 -0.28 -2.61
C VAL A 126 -7.28 -1.61 -1.92
N ARG A 127 -7.84 -2.71 -2.43
CA ARG A 127 -7.60 -4.06 -1.89
C ARG A 127 -6.12 -4.45 -1.91
N PHE A 128 -5.42 -4.17 -3.01
CA PHE A 128 -3.97 -4.37 -3.11
C PHE A 128 -3.20 -3.41 -2.20
N GLY A 129 -3.68 -2.17 -2.01
CA GLY A 129 -3.10 -1.22 -1.06
C GLY A 129 -3.12 -1.73 0.38
N ASP A 130 -4.23 -2.33 0.80
CA ASP A 130 -4.37 -2.92 2.14
C ASP A 130 -3.40 -4.09 2.36
N LEU A 131 -3.29 -4.98 1.36
CA LEU A 131 -2.35 -6.10 1.42
C LEU A 131 -0.88 -5.63 1.46
N ILE A 132 -0.55 -4.57 0.72
CA ILE A 132 0.79 -3.96 0.77
C ILE A 132 1.04 -3.33 2.15
N ALA A 133 0.03 -2.69 2.75
CA ALA A 133 0.15 -2.11 4.09
C ALA A 133 0.35 -3.20 5.16
N GLU A 134 -0.35 -4.33 5.05
CA GLU A 134 -0.18 -5.50 5.92
C GLU A 134 1.25 -6.06 5.83
N GLU A 135 1.78 -6.25 4.61
CA GLU A 135 3.14 -6.77 4.44
C GLU A 135 4.20 -5.80 4.97
N ARG A 136 4.00 -4.49 4.78
CA ARG A 136 4.86 -3.46 5.37
C ARG A 136 4.86 -3.53 6.89
N ALA A 137 3.70 -3.76 7.51
CA ALA A 137 3.61 -3.93 8.96
C ALA A 137 4.38 -5.18 9.43
N ARG A 138 4.30 -6.31 8.70
CA ARG A 138 5.06 -7.52 9.01
C ARG A 138 6.58 -7.30 8.94
N ARG A 139 7.05 -6.58 7.91
CA ARG A 139 8.48 -6.21 7.81
C ARG A 139 8.93 -5.23 8.89
N LEU A 140 8.07 -4.30 9.29
CA LEU A 140 8.35 -3.41 10.41
C LEU A 140 8.46 -4.18 11.73
N GLU A 141 7.64 -5.21 11.96
CA GLU A 141 7.72 -6.07 13.15
C GLU A 141 9.08 -6.77 13.25
N SER A 142 9.63 -7.29 12.14
CA SER A 142 10.99 -7.88 12.16
C SER A 142 12.06 -6.84 12.46
N ILE A 143 11.93 -5.62 11.92
CA ILE A 143 12.88 -4.53 12.18
C ILE A 143 12.81 -4.10 13.65
N ASP A 144 11.62 -4.01 14.24
CA ASP A 144 11.42 -3.65 15.64
C ASP A 144 11.99 -4.72 16.58
N ALA A 145 11.85 -6.01 16.22
CA ALA A 145 12.43 -7.12 16.98
C ALA A 145 13.97 -7.08 16.95
N ASP A 146 14.56 -6.86 15.78
CA ASP A 146 16.02 -6.73 15.63
C ASP A 146 16.53 -5.49 16.38
N ALA A 147 15.86 -4.33 16.24
CA ALA A 147 16.22 -3.12 16.96
C ALA A 147 16.16 -3.30 18.48
N ALA A 148 15.17 -4.04 19.00
CA ALA A 148 15.08 -4.37 20.42
C ALA A 148 16.23 -5.29 20.88
N ALA A 149 16.61 -6.27 20.07
CA ALA A 149 17.76 -7.14 20.36
C ALA A 149 19.07 -6.35 20.39
N GLU A 150 19.26 -5.42 19.44
CA GLU A 150 20.46 -4.58 19.41
C GLU A 150 20.50 -3.57 20.55
N GLN A 151 19.37 -2.98 20.89
CA GLN A 151 19.29 -2.10 22.05
C GLN A 151 19.66 -2.83 23.34
N ALA A 152 19.15 -4.06 23.54
CA ALA A 152 19.51 -4.88 24.69
C ALA A 152 21.00 -5.24 24.72
N ARG A 153 21.61 -5.50 23.56
CA ARG A 153 23.04 -5.77 23.44
C ARG A 153 23.89 -4.55 23.80
N VAL A 154 23.50 -3.36 23.33
CA VAL A 154 24.19 -2.09 23.64
C VAL A 154 24.09 -1.79 25.14
N GLU A 155 22.92 -1.93 25.74
CA GLU A 155 22.73 -1.70 27.18
C GLU A 155 23.55 -2.66 28.05
N ALA A 156 23.69 -3.93 27.64
CA ALA A 156 24.55 -4.89 28.32
C ALA A 156 26.04 -4.49 28.23
N LEU A 157 26.49 -4.07 27.05
CA LEU A 157 27.86 -3.58 26.85
C LEU A 157 28.13 -2.33 27.69
N GLU A 158 27.21 -1.35 27.71
CA GLU A 158 27.33 -0.13 28.51
C GLU A 158 27.46 -0.45 30.01
N GLN A 159 26.67 -1.39 30.53
CA GLN A 159 26.79 -1.84 31.93
C GLN A 159 28.16 -2.48 32.22
N GLU A 160 28.70 -3.28 31.30
CA GLU A 160 30.05 -3.85 31.45
C GLU A 160 31.14 -2.78 31.45
N TYR A 161 31.01 -1.77 30.58
CA TYR A 161 31.93 -0.63 30.54
C TYR A 161 31.88 0.18 31.84
N GLU A 162 30.68 0.46 32.36
CA GLU A 162 30.50 1.16 33.63
C GLU A 162 31.08 0.37 34.81
N ALA A 163 30.90 -0.96 34.84
CA ALA A 163 31.47 -1.82 35.87
C ALA A 163 33.02 -1.79 35.84
N ARG A 164 33.63 -1.93 34.64
CA ARG A 164 35.10 -1.79 34.50
C ARG A 164 35.58 -0.39 34.89
N ALA A 165 34.83 0.66 34.55
CA ALA A 165 35.19 2.02 34.91
C ALA A 165 35.11 2.25 36.43
N ALA A 166 34.13 1.68 37.11
CA ALA A 166 34.00 1.73 38.57
C ALA A 166 35.16 1.00 39.28
N ASP A 167 35.54 -0.19 38.80
CA ASP A 167 36.69 -0.96 39.33
C ASP A 167 38.02 -0.21 39.12
N GLN A 168 38.20 0.43 37.96
CA GLN A 168 39.39 1.26 37.65
C GLN A 168 39.44 2.54 38.50
N ALA A 169 38.30 3.16 38.78
CA ALA A 169 38.20 4.33 39.65
C ALA A 169 38.56 3.99 41.11
N ASP A 170 38.18 2.82 41.61
CA ASP A 170 38.51 2.36 42.98
C ASP A 170 40.00 1.96 43.12
N THR A 171 40.61 1.42 42.06
CA THR A 171 42.02 0.99 42.05
C THR A 171 43.02 2.11 41.72
N GLY A 172 42.56 3.30 41.34
CA GLY A 172 43.39 4.47 41.05
C GLY A 172 44.25 4.37 39.77
N ASN A 173 44.02 3.35 38.93
CA ASN A 173 44.70 3.16 37.65
C ASN A 173 43.67 3.32 36.52
N VAL A 174 43.46 4.56 36.08
CA VAL A 174 42.55 4.90 34.97
C VAL A 174 43.20 4.44 33.66
N ILE A 175 42.59 3.48 32.96
CA ILE A 175 42.96 3.16 31.58
C ILE A 175 42.03 3.97 30.68
N GLU A 176 42.60 4.87 29.87
CA GLU A 176 41.81 5.69 28.95
C GLU A 176 41.21 4.85 27.81
N PRO A 177 40.06 5.27 27.23
CA PRO A 177 39.36 4.52 26.18
C PRO A 177 40.18 4.23 24.92
N SER A 178 41.31 4.91 24.72
CA SER A 178 42.22 4.70 23.58
C SER A 178 43.03 3.41 23.67
N ASP A 179 43.10 2.78 24.84
CA ASP A 179 44.02 1.67 25.12
C ASP A 179 43.32 0.31 25.22
N ALA A 180 41.99 0.28 25.06
CA ALA A 180 41.21 -0.96 25.03
C ALA A 180 41.23 -1.58 23.63
N GLU A 181 41.86 -2.75 23.49
CA GLU A 181 41.80 -3.53 22.24
C GLU A 181 40.36 -3.95 21.93
N PRO A 182 39.93 -3.90 20.65
CA PRO A 182 38.57 -4.24 20.28
C PRO A 182 38.33 -5.73 20.53
N ILE A 183 37.20 -6.03 21.18
CA ILE A 183 36.64 -7.39 21.25
C ILE A 183 36.31 -7.85 19.83
N MET A 184 37.24 -8.60 19.23
CA MET A 184 37.04 -9.29 17.96
C MET A 184 35.86 -10.26 18.15
N GLY A 185 34.72 -9.93 17.53
CA GLY A 185 33.53 -10.77 17.56
C GLY A 185 33.85 -12.19 17.11
N ASP A 186 33.24 -13.16 17.79
CA ASP A 186 33.28 -14.57 17.41
C ASP A 186 32.81 -14.74 15.96
N GLN A 187 33.74 -15.09 15.08
CA GLN A 187 33.54 -15.25 13.62
C GLN A 187 32.93 -16.62 13.28
N ASN A 188 32.14 -17.23 14.17
CA ASN A 188 31.56 -18.55 13.93
C ASN A 188 30.14 -18.69 14.49
N GLN A 189 29.22 -17.93 13.90
CA GLN A 189 27.82 -18.35 13.74
C GLN A 189 27.26 -17.78 12.44
#